data_AF-A0A4R7UFC2-F1
#
_entry.id   AF-A0A4R7UFC2-F1
#
_cell.length_a   1.000
_cell.length_b   1.000
_cell.length_c   1.000
_cell.angle_alpha   90.00
_cell.angle_beta   90.00
_cell.angle_gamma   90.00
#
_symmetry.space_group_name_H-M   'P 1'
#
loop_
_entity.id
_entity.type
_entity.pdbx_description
1 polymer ?
#
loop_
_entity_poly.entity_id
_entity_poly.type
_entity_poly.pdbx_seq_one_letter_code
_entity_poly.pdbx_strand_id
1 'polypeptide(L)' 'MSKKTLENLQKYSKLYEKFKNFLTQNQKQIFELYFYNDLSYAEVAEIVATTRTSVYDTVKKTLLKLDKLNSQII' A
#
# COMPACT_ATOMS: atom_id res chain seq x y z
N MET A 1 -14.89 -6.04 -0.33
CA MET A 1 -15.17 -4.62 -0.65
C MET A 1 -13.87 -3.84 -0.65
N SER A 2 -13.41 -3.41 -1.84
CA SER A 2 -12.22 -2.57 -1.97
C SER A 2 -12.61 -1.11 -1.73
N LYS A 3 -12.70 -0.68 -0.47
CA LYS A 3 -12.94 0.73 -0.15
C LYS A 3 -11.62 1.51 -0.23
N LYS A 4 -11.21 1.78 -1.48
CA LYS A 4 -10.29 2.88 -1.80
C LYS A 4 -11.06 4.19 -1.66
N THR A 5 -11.47 4.52 -0.43
CA THR A 5 -12.12 5.80 -0.13
C THR A 5 -11.09 6.91 -0.23
N LEU A 6 -11.51 8.11 -0.66
CA LEU A 6 -10.67 9.30 -0.71
C LEU A 6 -9.95 9.57 0.62
N GLU A 7 -10.64 9.36 1.74
CA GLU A 7 -10.10 9.49 3.10
C GLU A 7 -8.93 8.52 3.35
N ASN A 8 -9.07 7.26 2.94
CA ASN A 8 -8.02 6.26 3.08
C ASN A 8 -6.82 6.59 2.18
N LEU A 9 -7.09 7.03 0.94
CA LEU A 9 -6.05 7.48 0.01
C LEU A 9 -5.20 8.59 0.64
N GLN A 10 -5.84 9.63 1.16
CA GLN A 10 -5.15 10.77 1.79
C GLN A 10 -4.38 10.33 3.04
N LYS A 11 -5.02 9.58 3.95
CA LYS A 11 -4.39 9.06 5.17
C LYS A 11 -3.13 8.27 4.85
N TYR A 12 -3.25 7.24 4.01
CA TYR A 12 -2.14 6.33 3.76
C TYR A 12 -1.06 6.95 2.87
N SER A 13 -1.41 7.89 1.97
CA SER A 13 -0.40 8.65 1.23
C SER A 13 0.48 9.48 2.17
N LYS A 14 -0.12 10.14 3.18
CA LYS A 14 0.63 10.89 4.18
C LYS A 14 1.52 10.00 5.05
N LEU A 15 1.00 8.86 5.49
CA LEU A 15 1.77 7.88 6.25
C LEU A 15 2.91 7.29 5.43
N TYR A 16 2.65 7.00 4.15
CA TYR A 16 3.66 6.49 3.23
C TYR A 16 4.81 7.48 3.06
N GLU A 17 4.53 8.75 2.79
CA GLU A 17 5.61 9.76 2.66
C GLU A 17 6.49 9.85 3.91
N LYS A 18 5.89 9.72 5.10
CA LYS A 18 6.63 9.71 6.37
C LYS A 18 7.43 8.43 6.60
N PHE A 19 6.91 7.28 6.19
CA PHE A 19 7.42 5.97 6.61
C PHE A 19 7.90 5.05 5.48
N LYS A 20 7.92 5.50 4.22
CA LYS A 20 8.31 4.69 3.05
C LYS A 20 9.69 4.06 3.18
N ASN A 21 10.61 4.72 3.89
CA ASN A 21 11.97 4.20 4.13
C ASN A 21 12.00 2.95 5.03
N PHE A 22 10.93 2.67 5.78
CA PHE A 22 10.79 1.47 6.61
C PHE A 22 10.12 0.30 5.88
N LEU A 23 9.66 0.52 4.64
CA LEU A 23 9.01 -0.49 3.81
C LEU A 23 10.04 -1.21 2.93
N THR A 24 9.76 -2.47 2.57
CA THR A 24 10.58 -3.18 1.58
C THR A 24 10.32 -2.63 0.17
N GLN A 25 11.23 -2.87 -0.78
CA GLN A 25 11.03 -2.42 -2.17
C GLN A 25 9.73 -2.98 -2.78
N ASN A 26 9.41 -4.25 -2.52
CA ASN A 26 8.15 -4.84 -2.98
C ASN A 26 6.91 -4.12 -2.39
N GLN A 27 6.95 -3.78 -1.10
CA GLN A 27 5.86 -3.03 -0.44
C GLN A 27 5.69 -1.63 -1.04
N LYS A 28 6.79 -0.93 -1.30
CA LYS A 28 6.79 0.39 -1.92
C LYS A 28 6.22 0.36 -3.34
N GLN A 29 6.75 -0.53 -4.18
CA GLN A 29 6.32 -0.65 -5.57
C GLN A 29 4.82 -0.97 -5.66
N ILE A 30 4.34 -1.97 -4.91
CA ILE A 30 2.92 -2.33 -4.89
C ILE A 30 2.07 -1.17 -4.34
N PHE A 31 2.54 -0.46 -3.31
CA PHE A 31 1.84 0.69 -2.77
C PHE A 31 1.71 1.81 -3.80
N GLU A 32 2.79 2.19 -4.47
CA GLU A 32 2.79 3.26 -5.48
C GLU A 32 1.88 2.92 -6.67
N LEU A 33 2.01 1.71 -7.20
CA LEU A 33 1.15 1.24 -8.29
C LEU A 33 -0.34 1.26 -7.90
N TYR A 34 -0.67 0.84 -6.68
CA TYR A 34 -2.06 0.80 -6.21
C TYR A 34 -2.60 2.17 -5.78
N PHE A 35 -1.84 2.99 -5.05
CA PHE A 35 -2.30 4.26 -4.47
C PHE A 35 -2.08 5.46 -5.41
N TYR A 36 -0.97 5.52 -6.14
CA TYR A 36 -0.59 6.68 -6.96
C TYR A 36 -0.92 6.49 -8.44
N ASN A 37 -0.80 5.27 -8.97
CA ASN A 37 -1.10 4.99 -10.38
C ASN A 37 -2.55 4.53 -10.60
N ASP A 38 -3.37 4.52 -9.54
CA ASP A 38 -4.76 4.10 -9.55
C ASP A 38 -5.05 2.69 -10.11
N LEU A 39 -4.06 1.81 -10.08
CA LEU A 39 -4.21 0.46 -10.60
C LEU A 39 -4.98 -0.44 -9.64
N SER A 40 -5.75 -1.38 -10.19
CA SER A 40 -6.40 -2.45 -9.45
C SER A 40 -5.40 -3.53 -9.00
N TYR A 41 -5.78 -4.35 -8.03
CA TYR A 41 -4.92 -5.48 -7.59
C TYR A 41 -4.58 -6.48 -8.70
N ALA A 42 -5.41 -6.57 -9.75
CA ALA A 42 -5.14 -7.45 -10.89
C ALA A 42 -4.06 -6.84 -11.78
N GLU A 43 -4.20 -5.57 -12.15
CA GLU A 43 -3.21 -4.84 -12.97
C GLU A 43 -1.85 -4.77 -12.28
N VAL A 44 -1.83 -4.51 -10.96
CA VAL A 44 -0.58 -4.55 -10.17
C VAL A 44 0.04 -5.95 -10.21
N ALA A 45 -0.78 -7.00 -10.11
CA ALA A 45 -0.29 -8.38 -10.10
C ALA A 45 0.36 -8.78 -11.43
N GLU A 46 -0.19 -8.30 -12.54
CA GLU A 46 0.40 -8.46 -13.88
C GLU A 46 1.75 -7.74 -13.98
N ILE A 47 1.84 -6.49 -13.51
CA ILE A 47 3.08 -5.70 -13.56
C ILE A 47 4.19 -6.30 -12.70
N VAL A 48 3.87 -6.74 -11.49
CA VAL A 48 4.85 -7.30 -10.56
C VAL A 48 5.00 -8.83 -10.66
N ALA A 49 4.44 -9.43 -11.73
CA ALA A 49 4.49 -10.86 -12.03
C ALA A 49 4.15 -11.75 -10.82
N THR A 50 3.03 -11.46 -10.16
CA THR A 50 2.55 -12.21 -8.99
C THR A 50 1.04 -12.48 -9.08
N THR A 51 0.42 -12.99 -8.01
CA THR A 51 -1.02 -13.22 -7.96
C THR A 51 -1.76 -12.02 -7.36
N ARG A 52 -2.99 -11.78 -7.82
CA ARG A 52 -3.90 -10.77 -7.23
C ARG A 52 -4.02 -10.90 -5.72
N THR A 53 -4.05 -12.14 -5.20
CA THR A 53 -4.10 -12.43 -3.76
C THR A 53 -2.82 -11.97 -3.05
N SER A 54 -1.66 -12.23 -3.63
CA SER A 54 -0.36 -11.77 -3.11
C SER A 54 -0.28 -10.24 -3.03
N VAL A 55 -0.78 -9.55 -4.07
CA VAL A 55 -0.86 -8.08 -4.07
C VAL A 55 -1.79 -7.58 -2.97
N TYR A 56 -2.99 -8.14 -2.86
CA TYR A 56 -3.95 -7.78 -1.82
C TYR A 56 -3.36 -7.93 -0.41
N ASP A 57 -2.73 -9.07 -0.14
CA ASP A 57 -2.08 -9.33 1.15
C ASP A 57 -0.92 -8.38 1.41
N THR A 58 -0.14 -8.05 0.38
CA THR A 58 0.97 -7.10 0.50
C THR A 58 0.48 -5.69 0.79
N VAL A 59 -0.57 -5.22 0.12
CA VAL A 59 -1.20 -3.93 0.42
C VAL A 59 -1.70 -3.94 1.85
N LYS A 60 -2.49 -4.95 2.26
CA LYS A 60 -3.00 -5.06 3.63
C LYS A 60 -1.89 -5.01 4.69
N LYS A 61 -0.81 -5.79 4.51
CA LYS A 61 0.35 -5.80 5.41
C LYS A 61 1.07 -4.45 5.44
N THR A 62 1.15 -3.77 4.31
CA THR A 62 1.77 -2.45 4.21
C THR A 62 0.99 -1.41 4.99
N LEU A 63 -0.35 -1.37 4.84
CA LEU A 63 -1.20 -0.46 5.60
C LEU A 63 -1.12 -0.70 7.11
N LEU A 64 -1.18 -1.97 7.54
CA LEU A 64 -1.02 -2.33 8.96
C LEU A 64 0.34 -1.90 9.51
N LYS A 65 1.40 -2.01 8.70
CA LYS A 65 2.75 -1.58 9.10
C LYS A 65 2.82 -0.06 9.22
N LEU A 66 2.23 0.69 8.30
CA LEU A 66 2.16 2.15 8.36
C LEU A 66 1.38 2.64 9.58
N ASP A 67 0.23 2.03 9.88
CA ASP A 67 -0.55 2.33 11.08
C ASP A 67 0.25 2.03 12.36
N LYS A 68 0.92 0.87 12.42
CA LYS A 68 1.77 0.51 13.56
C LYS A 68 2.91 1.51 13.78
N LEU A 69 3.60 1.91 12.71
CA LEU A 69 4.67 2.91 12.80
C LEU A 69 4.14 4.26 13.27
N ASN A 70 2.93 4.64 12.85
CA ASN A 70 2.29 5.87 13.31
C ASN A 70 1.91 5.81 14.79
N SER A 71 1.34 4.70 15.25
CA SER A 71 0.95 4.51 16.67
C SER A 71 2.11 4.42 17.64
N GLN A 72 3.32 4.08 17.18
CA GLN A 72 4.51 4.01 18.03
C GLN A 72 5.21 5.37 18.24
N ILE A 73 4.81 6.39 17.49
CA ILE A 73 5.42 7.73 17.53
C ILE A 73 4.49 8.75 18.21
N ILE A 74 3.28 8.33 18.60
CA ILE A 74 2.28 9.14 19.29
C ILE A 74 2.13 8.65 20.72
#